data_AF-A0A9D1FKC7-F1
#
_entry.id   AF-A0A9D1FKC7-F1
#
_cell.length_a   1.000
_cell.length_b   1.000
_cell.length_c   1.000
_cell.angle_alpha   90.00
_cell.angle_beta   90.00
_cell.angle_gamma   90.00
#
_symmetry.space_group_name_H-M   'P 1'
#
loop_
_entity.id
_entity.type
_entity.pdbx_description
1 polymer ?
#
loop_
_entity_poly.entity_id
_entity_poly.type
_entity_poly.pdbx_seq_one_letter_code
_entity_poly.pdbx_strand_id
1 'polypeptide(L)' 'MEELKITKKTEPVMFTIRVDKSIVDFYDNLAKETNRSRNELIAMALEFAMDKIKVEHFPEKSSF' A
#
# COMPACT_ATOMS: atom_id res chain seq x y z
N MET A 1 -27.85 9.76 -28.14
CA MET A 1 -27.87 9.35 -26.72
C MET A 1 -26.43 9.32 -26.26
N GLU A 2 -26.08 10.17 -25.30
CA GLU A 2 -24.74 10.17 -24.71
C GLU A 2 -24.66 9.02 -23.72
N GLU A 3 -23.73 8.09 -23.96
CA GLU A 3 -23.54 6.92 -23.11
C GLU A 3 -22.74 7.29 -21.87
N LEU A 4 -23.26 6.91 -20.69
CA LEU A 4 -22.52 7.00 -19.43
C LEU A 4 -21.49 5.86 -19.38
N LYS A 5 -20.22 6.15 -19.66
CA LYS A 5 -19.12 5.18 -19.52
C LYS A 5 -18.74 5.01 -18.05
N ILE A 6 -19.25 3.95 -17.42
CA ILE A 6 -18.81 3.52 -16.09
C ILE A 6 -17.58 2.61 -16.27
N THR A 7 -16.38 3.13 -16.01
CA THR A 7 -15.17 2.30 -15.89
C THR A 7 -15.18 1.54 -14.56
N LYS A 8 -14.98 0.22 -14.61
CA LYS A 8 -14.85 -0.63 -13.41
C LYS A 8 -13.79 -0.03 -12.47
N LYS A 9 -14.15 0.14 -11.19
CA LYS A 9 -13.18 0.30 -10.10
C LYS A 9 -12.15 -0.82 -10.22
N THR A 10 -10.88 -0.46 -10.12
CA THR A 10 -9.73 -1.38 -10.17
C THR A 10 -9.99 -2.63 -9.33
N GLU A 11 -9.77 -3.81 -9.92
CA GLU A 11 -10.01 -5.08 -9.22
C GLU A 11 -8.97 -5.25 -8.09
N PRO A 12 -9.37 -5.71 -6.89
CA PRO A 12 -8.43 -5.95 -5.81
C PRO A 12 -7.44 -7.05 -6.21
N VAL A 13 -6.15 -6.76 -6.13
CA VAL A 13 -5.08 -7.70 -6.47
C VAL A 13 -4.45 -8.25 -5.19
N MET A 14 -4.30 -9.58 -5.14
CA MET A 14 -3.56 -10.24 -4.07
C MET A 14 -2.08 -10.31 -4.43
N PHE A 15 -1.22 -9.93 -3.47
CA PHE A 15 0.23 -10.09 -3.60
C PHE A 15 0.81 -10.59 -2.28
N THR A 16 1.98 -11.23 -2.34
CA THR A 16 2.69 -11.78 -1.17
C THR A 16 3.97 -11.00 -0.92
N ILE A 17 4.16 -10.55 0.32
CA ILE A 17 5.38 -9.88 0.77
C ILE A 17 6.04 -10.66 1.90
N ARG A 18 7.38 -10.60 1.96
CA ARG A 18 8.14 -11.08 3.11
C ARG A 18 8.36 -9.91 4.06
N VAL A 19 7.90 -10.06 5.29
CA VAL A 19 8.03 -9.06 6.36
C VAL A 19 8.55 -9.73 7.62
N ASP A 20 9.12 -8.94 8.51
CA ASP A 20 9.48 -9.42 9.83
C ASP A 20 8.23 -9.79 10.64
N LYS A 21 8.37 -10.77 11.54
CA LYS A 21 7.27 -11.25 12.39
C LYS A 21 6.69 -10.12 13.27
N SER A 22 7.53 -9.20 13.73
CA SER A 22 7.09 -8.05 14.55
C SER A 22 6.05 -7.17 13.87
N ILE A 23 6.11 -7.04 12.54
CA ILE A 23 5.13 -6.29 11.75
C ILE A 23 3.78 -7.02 11.79
N VAL A 24 3.78 -8.34 11.64
CA VAL A 24 2.56 -9.15 11.70
C VAL A 24 1.93 -9.04 13.09
N ASP A 25 2.73 -9.23 14.14
CA ASP A 25 2.26 -9.19 15.53
C ASP A 25 1.67 -7.81 15.90
N PHE A 26 2.25 -6.72 15.38
CA PHE A 26 1.70 -5.38 15.53
C PHE A 26 0.30 -5.24 14.92
N TYR A 27 0.13 -5.64 13.64
CA TYR A 27 -1.16 -5.54 12.96
C TYR A 27 -2.20 -6.53 13.51
N ASP A 28 -1.79 -7.68 14.04
CA ASP A 28 -2.67 -8.63 14.73
C ASP A 28 -3.31 -8.00 15.97
N ASN A 29 -2.53 -7.26 16.77
CA ASN A 29 -3.04 -6.57 17.95
C ASN A 29 -3.93 -5.39 17.57
N LEU A 30 -3.50 -4.59 16.59
CA LEU A 30 -4.30 -3.46 16.10
C LEU A 30 -5.64 -3.91 15.50
N ALA A 31 -5.67 -5.06 14.80
CA ALA A 31 -6.90 -5.66 14.28
C ALA A 31 -7.90 -5.99 15.40
N LYS A 32 -7.42 -6.55 16.52
CA LYS A 32 -8.26 -6.86 17.69
C LYS A 32 -8.82 -5.61 18.35
N GLU A 33 -8.01 -4.56 18.46
CA GLU A 33 -8.41 -3.29 19.10
C GLU A 33 -9.42 -2.50 18.26
N THR A 34 -9.25 -2.51 16.94
CA THR A 34 -10.04 -1.68 16.01
C THR A 34 -11.24 -2.42 15.40
N ASN A 35 -11.34 -3.73 15.62
CA ASN A 35 -12.30 -4.62 14.95
C ASN A 35 -12.23 -4.52 13.42
N ARG A 36 -11.02 -4.39 12.88
CA ARG A 36 -10.73 -4.35 11.43
C ARG A 36 -9.89 -5.55 11.01
N SER A 37 -9.94 -5.88 9.72
CA SER A 37 -9.05 -6.91 9.18
C SER A 37 -7.61 -6.38 9.08
N ARG A 38 -6.63 -7.28 9.18
CA ARG A 38 -5.21 -6.94 8.95
C ARG A 38 -4.98 -6.35 7.57
N ASN A 39 -5.64 -6.91 6.55
CA ASN A 39 -5.51 -6.45 5.17
C ASN A 39 -6.00 -5.01 5.02
N GLU A 40 -7.10 -4.65 5.68
CA GLU A 40 -7.62 -3.29 5.68
C GLU A 40 -6.63 -2.32 6.34
N LEU A 41 -6.07 -2.68 7.50
CA LEU A 41 -5.08 -1.87 8.19
C LEU A 41 -3.78 -1.70 7.39
N ILE A 42 -3.31 -2.77 6.75
CA ILE A 42 -2.13 -2.76 5.89
C ILE A 42 -2.40 -1.89 4.65
N ALA A 43 -3.58 -2.01 4.02
CA ALA A 43 -3.94 -1.18 2.88
C ALA A 43 -3.93 0.31 3.24
N MET A 44 -4.55 0.68 4.37
CA MET A 44 -4.54 2.06 4.87
C MET A 44 -3.11 2.56 5.15
N ALA A 45 -2.25 1.71 5.72
CA ALA A 45 -0.86 2.07 6.00
C ALA A 45 -0.04 2.26 4.70
N LEU A 46 -0.29 1.42 3.68
CA LEU A 46 0.34 1.54 2.37
C LEU A 46 -0.11 2.81 1.65
N GLU A 47 -1.40 3.12 1.63
CA GLU A 47 -1.95 4.36 1.08
C GLU A 47 -1.31 5.59 1.75
N PHE A 48 -1.23 5.59 3.08
CA PHE A 48 -0.57 6.65 3.83
C PHE A 48 0.93 6.78 3.53
N ALA A 49 1.61 5.65 3.26
CA ALA A 49 3.03 5.65 2.94
C ALA A 49 3.31 6.21 1.54
N MET A 50 2.38 6.10 0.58
CA MET A 50 2.57 6.59 -0.80
C MET A 50 2.98 8.07 -0.83
N ASP A 51 2.32 8.92 -0.05
CA ASP A 51 2.62 10.36 0.01
C ASP A 51 3.97 10.69 0.67
N LYS A 52 4.54 9.73 1.40
CA LYS A 52 5.79 9.90 2.15
C LYS A 52 7.01 9.34 1.44
N ILE A 53 6.80 8.47 0.45
CA ILE A 53 7.89 7.87 -0.33
C ILE A 53 8.41 8.94 -1.30
N LYS A 54 9.69 9.31 -1.13
CA LYS A 54 10.41 10.20 -2.04
C LYS A 54 11.48 9.41 -2.76
N VAL A 55 11.56 9.60 -4.08
CA VAL A 55 12.63 9.03 -4.90
C VAL A 55 13.69 10.09 -5.08
N GLU A 56 14.87 9.87 -4.48
CA GLU A 56 16.05 10.67 -4.78
C GLU A 56 16.83 9.97 -5.90
N HIS A 57 16.99 10.67 -7.02
CA HIS A 57 17.85 10.22 -8.11
C HIS A 57 19.25 10.76 -7.83
N PHE A 58 20.23 9.87 -7.64
CA PHE A 58 21.62 10.31 -7.64
C PHE A 58 21.94 10.85 -9.04
N PRO A 59 22.65 11.99 -9.16
CA PRO A 59 23.09 12.45 -10.45
C PRO A 59 23.93 11.33 -11.08
N GLU A 60 23.53 10.89 -12.28
CA GLU A 60 24.36 10.01 -13.10
C GLU A 60 25.75 10.65 -13.16
N LYS A 61 26.78 9.90 -12.74
CA LYS A 61 28.16 10.38 -12.81
C LYS A 61 28.38 10.88 -14.23
N SER A 62 28.53 12.19 -14.38
CA SER A 62 28.94 12.82 -15.62
C SER A 62 30.23 12.14 -16.05
N SER A 63 30.14 11.28 -17.05
CA SER A 63 31.30 10.69 -17.70
C SER A 63 32.10 11.85 -18.30
N PHE A 64 33.18 12.22 -17.61
CA PHE A 64 34.24 13.07 -18.15
C PHE A 64 35.12 12.27 -19.10
#